data_AF-A0A6N2E8M4-F1
#
_entry.id   AF-A0A6N2E8M4-F1
#
_cell.length_a   1.000
_cell.length_b   1.000
_cell.length_c   1.000
_cell.angle_alpha   90.00
_cell.angle_beta   90.00
_cell.angle_gamma   90.00
#
_symmetry.space_group_name_H-M   'P 1'
#
loop_
_entity.id
_entity.type
_entity.pdbx_description
1 polymer ?
#
loop_
_entity_poly.entity_id
_entity_poly.type
_entity_poly.pdbx_seq_one_letter_code
_entity_poly.pdbx_strand_id
1 'polypeptide(L)'
;MLAGYTHAAAFNYMKAFLLDYFKKDIREVVRDLLLVRGKWSSNISSQQLSDGFHQVMEAADKAVQFDDSLADDGERGAKLKKALGRVVERDKNSIRFIREGLKQVNTEAQVMINEAANGLITIAKHLKALLEDRKKTNPELLLNWKEIEAAGEEPIDQRMIAIYKRIHAFVQLMQMHVRS
;
A
#
# COMPACT_ATOMS: atom_id res chain seq x y z
N MET A 1 -10.95 -24.81 -16.61
CA MET A 1 -9.53 -24.40 -16.77
C MET A 1 -8.97 -24.02 -15.41
N LEU A 2 -7.66 -24.18 -15.17
CA LEU A 2 -7.02 -23.59 -13.98
C LEU A 2 -6.99 -22.08 -14.19
N ALA A 3 -7.64 -21.31 -13.32
CA ALA A 3 -7.45 -19.87 -13.29
C ALA A 3 -6.01 -19.61 -12.82
N GLY A 4 -5.23 -18.88 -13.61
CA GLY A 4 -3.85 -18.53 -13.25
C GLY A 4 -3.78 -17.48 -12.13
N TYR A 5 -2.74 -16.66 -12.14
CA TYR A 5 -2.65 -15.51 -11.23
C TYR A 5 -3.61 -14.40 -11.68
N THR A 6 -4.71 -14.20 -10.95
CA THR A 6 -5.77 -13.25 -11.32
C THR A 6 -5.46 -11.82 -10.89
N HIS A 7 -4.58 -11.64 -9.89
CA HIS A 7 -4.26 -10.33 -9.31
C HIS A 7 -2.85 -9.85 -9.62
N ALA A 8 -2.12 -10.51 -10.53
CA ALA A 8 -0.70 -10.21 -10.81
C ALA A 8 -0.47 -8.75 -11.21
N ALA A 9 -1.29 -8.21 -12.14
CA ALA A 9 -1.15 -6.83 -12.60
C ALA A 9 -1.37 -5.82 -11.46
N ALA A 10 -2.48 -5.95 -10.74
CA ALA A 10 -2.82 -5.10 -9.60
C ALA A 10 -1.73 -5.15 -8.52
N PHE A 11 -1.26 -6.35 -8.19
CA PHE A 11 -0.23 -6.56 -7.19
C PHE A 11 1.10 -5.91 -7.58
N ASN A 12 1.51 -6.02 -8.85
CA ASN A 12 2.74 -5.40 -9.34
C ASN A 12 2.66 -3.86 -9.30
N TYR A 13 1.53 -3.28 -9.69
CA TYR A 13 1.33 -1.84 -9.59
C TYR A 13 1.37 -1.37 -8.14
N MET A 14 0.76 -2.13 -7.23
CA MET A 14 0.84 -1.85 -5.80
C MET A 14 2.27 -1.92 -5.29
N LYS A 15 3.00 -3.02 -5.55
CA LYS A 15 4.38 -3.19 -5.10
C LYS A 15 5.26 -2.02 -5.58
N ALA A 16 5.19 -1.68 -6.87
CA ALA A 16 5.94 -0.56 -7.43
C ALA A 16 5.57 0.77 -6.76
N PHE A 17 4.28 1.08 -6.61
CA PHE A 17 3.83 2.29 -5.94
C PHE A 17 4.34 2.38 -4.49
N LEU A 18 4.29 1.26 -3.76
CA LEU A 18 4.71 1.21 -2.36
C LEU A 18 6.22 1.40 -2.20
N LEU A 19 7.02 0.78 -3.08
CA LEU A 19 8.49 0.85 -2.99
C LEU A 19 9.04 2.17 -3.55
N ASP A 20 8.50 2.65 -4.67
CA ASP A 20 9.09 3.79 -5.37
C ASP A 20 8.55 5.14 -4.90
N TYR A 21 7.29 5.19 -4.45
CA TYR A 21 6.63 6.45 -4.07
C TYR A 21 6.30 6.50 -2.57
N PHE A 22 5.67 5.46 -2.00
CA PHE A 22 5.29 5.50 -0.60
C PHE A 22 6.50 5.54 0.34
N LYS A 23 7.49 4.67 0.14
CA LYS A 23 8.72 4.63 0.97
C LYS A 23 9.63 5.86 0.80
N LYS A 24 9.34 6.74 -0.15
CA LYS A 24 10.07 7.99 -0.41
C LYS A 24 9.21 9.21 -0.06
N ASP A 25 8.42 9.70 -1.02
CA ASP A 25 7.67 10.95 -0.91
C ASP A 25 6.64 10.94 0.23
N ILE A 26 5.85 9.87 0.33
CA ILE A 26 4.81 9.79 1.37
C ILE A 26 5.47 9.67 2.75
N ARG A 27 6.51 8.84 2.89
CA ARG A 27 7.26 8.70 4.13
C ARG A 27 7.81 10.04 4.60
N GLU A 28 8.49 10.77 3.75
CA GLU A 28 9.12 12.03 4.15
C GLU A 28 8.08 13.02 4.69
N VAL A 29 6.97 13.20 3.98
CA VAL A 29 5.91 14.13 4.40
C VAL A 29 5.13 13.59 5.60
N VAL A 30 4.59 12.37 5.51
CA VAL A 30 3.69 11.83 6.53
C VAL A 30 4.45 11.46 7.79
N ARG A 31 5.53 10.68 7.68
CA ARG A 31 6.30 10.26 8.85
C ARG A 31 7.18 11.39 9.36
N ASP A 32 8.10 11.86 8.53
CA ASP A 32 9.22 12.66 9.03
C ASP A 32 8.80 14.10 9.36
N LEU A 33 7.85 14.68 8.62
CA LEU A 33 7.31 16.01 8.89
C LEU A 33 6.05 15.97 9.78
N LEU A 34 5.00 15.26 9.40
CA LEU A 34 3.71 15.34 10.10
C LEU A 34 3.67 14.52 11.41
N LEU A 35 4.18 13.29 11.43
CA LEU A 35 4.11 12.44 12.62
C LEU A 35 5.25 12.71 13.61
N VAL A 36 6.49 12.86 13.14
CA VAL A 36 7.66 13.06 14.03
C VAL A 36 7.78 14.49 14.51
N ARG A 37 7.58 15.49 13.63
CA ARG A 37 7.75 16.91 13.99
C ARG A 37 6.44 17.62 14.33
N GLY A 38 5.29 17.02 14.00
CA GLY A 38 3.99 17.63 14.25
C GLY A 38 3.62 17.69 15.73
N LYS A 39 3.24 18.88 16.20
CA LYS A 39 2.60 19.09 17.50
C LYS A 39 1.08 19.11 17.29
N TRP A 40 0.48 17.93 17.44
CA TRP A 40 -0.94 17.72 17.24
C TRP A 40 -1.75 18.23 18.43
N SER A 41 -2.89 18.86 18.17
CA SER A 41 -3.81 19.28 19.24
C SER A 41 -4.55 18.11 19.89
N SER A 42 -4.68 16.99 19.17
CA SER A 42 -5.28 15.76 19.66
C SER A 42 -4.47 14.54 19.24
N ASN A 43 -4.17 13.68 20.21
CA ASN A 43 -3.47 12.41 19.98
C ASN A 43 -4.27 11.43 19.10
N ILE A 44 -5.59 11.58 19.00
CA ILE A 44 -6.44 10.67 18.21
C ILE A 44 -6.10 10.80 16.72
N SER A 45 -5.95 12.04 16.22
CA SER A 45 -5.70 12.28 14.80
C SER A 45 -4.30 11.81 14.39
N SER A 46 -3.28 12.07 15.23
CA SER A 46 -1.92 11.59 14.97
C SER A 46 -1.85 10.07 15.03
N GLN A 47 -2.56 9.42 15.96
CA GLN A 47 -2.57 7.96 16.08
C GLN A 47 -3.21 7.32 14.85
N GLN A 48 -4.37 7.81 14.40
CA GLN A 48 -5.04 7.28 13.21
C GLN A 48 -4.19 7.43 11.93
N LEU A 49 -3.50 8.56 11.77
CA LEU A 49 -2.55 8.75 10.68
C LEU A 49 -1.36 7.79 10.78
N SER A 50 -0.82 7.61 11.99
CA SER A 50 0.27 6.67 12.27
C SER A 50 -0.13 5.23 11.95
N ASP A 51 -1.30 4.79 12.38
CA ASP A 51 -1.83 3.45 12.14
C ASP A 51 -1.99 3.19 10.63
N GLY A 52 -2.56 4.16 9.90
CA GLY A 52 -2.66 4.09 8.45
C GLY A 52 -1.29 4.01 7.76
N PHE A 53 -0.30 4.76 8.23
CA PHE A 53 1.07 4.71 7.72
C PHE A 53 1.73 3.34 7.99
N HIS A 54 1.62 2.83 9.21
CA HIS A 54 2.20 1.54 9.58
C HIS A 54 1.55 0.38 8.83
N GLN A 55 0.22 0.42 8.62
CA GLN A 55 -0.49 -0.57 7.82
C GLN A 55 0.07 -0.66 6.39
N VAL A 56 0.32 0.48 5.74
CA VAL A 56 0.88 0.51 4.39
C VAL A 56 2.34 0.04 4.37
N MET A 57 3.12 0.39 5.39
CA MET A 57 4.51 -0.07 5.50
C MET A 57 4.58 -1.59 5.65
N GLU A 58 3.76 -2.17 6.52
CA GLU A 58 3.68 -3.61 6.71
C GLU A 58 3.23 -4.32 5.43
N ALA A 59 2.23 -3.78 4.72
CA ALA A 59 1.80 -4.30 3.43
C ALA A 59 2.92 -4.27 2.38
N ALA A 60 3.76 -3.21 2.37
CA ALA A 60 4.89 -3.12 1.46
C ALA A 60 5.95 -4.20 1.74
N ASP A 61 6.25 -4.46 3.01
CA ASP A 61 7.23 -5.48 3.41
C ASP A 61 6.69 -6.89 3.13
N LYS A 62 5.43 -7.17 3.46
CA LYS A 62 4.74 -8.42 3.09
C LYS A 62 4.71 -8.64 1.58
N ALA A 63 4.49 -7.59 0.80
CA ALA A 63 4.43 -7.70 -0.66
C ALA A 63 5.79 -8.14 -1.27
N VAL A 64 6.91 -7.65 -0.71
CA VAL A 64 8.25 -8.11 -1.13
C VAL A 64 8.44 -9.58 -0.80
N GLN A 65 8.19 -9.98 0.45
CA GLN A 65 8.34 -11.37 0.89
C GLN A 65 7.45 -12.34 0.10
N PHE A 66 6.23 -11.92 -0.20
CA PHE A 66 5.30 -12.71 -0.99
C PHE A 66 5.79 -12.91 -2.42
N ASP A 67 6.26 -11.86 -3.08
CA ASP A 67 6.81 -11.92 -4.43
C ASP A 67 8.06 -12.81 -4.48
N ASP A 68 8.97 -12.65 -3.53
CA ASP A 68 10.18 -13.49 -3.41
C ASP A 68 9.82 -14.96 -3.19
N SER A 69 8.76 -15.26 -2.42
CA SER A 69 8.30 -16.64 -2.21
C SER A 69 7.77 -17.31 -3.49
N LEU A 70 7.28 -16.50 -4.44
CA LEU A 70 6.70 -16.94 -5.72
C LEU A 70 7.69 -16.89 -6.89
N ALA A 71 8.89 -16.36 -6.67
CA ALA A 71 9.97 -16.36 -7.65
C ALA A 71 10.32 -17.79 -8.10
N ASP A 72 11.06 -17.90 -9.21
CA ASP A 72 11.43 -19.19 -9.80
C ASP A 72 12.26 -20.09 -8.86
N ASP A 73 13.08 -19.48 -8.02
CA ASP A 73 13.86 -20.07 -6.93
C ASP A 73 13.14 -19.99 -5.56
N GLY A 74 12.03 -19.28 -5.49
CA GLY A 74 11.18 -19.17 -4.30
C GLY A 74 10.51 -20.50 -3.97
N GLU A 75 10.35 -20.78 -2.66
CA GLU A 75 9.82 -22.06 -2.18
C GLU A 75 8.45 -22.39 -2.77
N ARG A 76 7.54 -21.40 -2.84
CA ARG A 76 6.18 -21.61 -3.35
C ARG A 76 6.17 -21.67 -4.88
N GLY A 77 6.93 -20.81 -5.54
CA GLY A 77 7.09 -20.83 -7.00
C GLY A 77 7.63 -22.16 -7.51
N ALA A 78 8.72 -22.65 -6.93
CA ALA A 78 9.32 -23.94 -7.28
C ALA A 78 8.36 -25.12 -7.05
N LYS A 79 7.61 -25.13 -5.95
CA LYS A 79 6.59 -26.17 -5.66
C LYS A 79 5.46 -26.17 -6.69
N LEU A 80 4.93 -25.00 -7.05
CA LEU A 80 3.88 -24.86 -8.05
C LEU A 80 4.37 -25.28 -9.44
N LYS A 81 5.57 -24.86 -9.84
CA LYS A 81 6.21 -25.21 -11.13
C LYS A 81 6.43 -26.73 -11.26
N LYS A 82 6.93 -27.37 -10.20
CA LYS A 82 7.11 -28.84 -10.17
C LYS A 82 5.79 -29.58 -10.28
N ALA A 83 4.75 -29.13 -9.58
CA ALA A 83 3.43 -29.73 -9.67
C ALA A 83 2.82 -29.57 -11.07
N LEU A 84 3.05 -28.42 -11.73
CA LEU A 84 2.58 -28.15 -13.09
C LEU A 84 3.14 -29.15 -14.11
N GLY A 85 4.42 -29.51 -13.99
CA GLY A 85 5.04 -30.55 -14.84
C GLY A 85 4.33 -31.90 -14.75
N ARG A 86 3.81 -32.27 -13.57
CA ARG A 86 3.07 -33.53 -13.35
C ARG A 86 1.62 -33.50 -13.81
N VAL A 87 1.04 -32.32 -14.02
CA VAL A 87 -0.32 -32.20 -14.60
C VAL A 87 -0.34 -32.68 -16.05
N VAL A 88 0.78 -32.57 -16.76
CA VAL A 88 0.96 -33.15 -18.11
C VAL A 88 0.78 -34.67 -18.09
N GLU A 89 1.10 -35.32 -16.96
CA GLU A 89 0.93 -36.76 -16.72
C GLU A 89 -0.49 -37.15 -16.30
N ARG A 90 -1.46 -36.20 -16.30
CA ARG A 90 -2.87 -36.39 -15.88
C ARG A 90 -3.08 -36.83 -14.43
N ASP A 91 -2.15 -36.52 -13.53
CA ASP A 91 -2.32 -36.79 -12.10
C ASP A 91 -3.39 -35.86 -11.46
N LYS A 92 -4.50 -36.47 -11.02
CA LYS A 92 -5.62 -35.76 -10.36
C LYS A 92 -5.20 -35.07 -9.07
N ASN A 93 -4.22 -35.61 -8.33
CA ASN A 93 -3.75 -35.01 -7.08
C ASN A 93 -2.94 -33.74 -7.34
N SER A 94 -2.06 -33.76 -8.35
CA SER A 94 -1.30 -32.58 -8.78
C SER A 94 -2.22 -31.45 -9.27
N ILE A 95 -3.30 -31.76 -10.00
CA ILE A 95 -4.30 -30.76 -10.44
C ILE A 95 -4.98 -30.08 -9.24
N ARG A 96 -5.36 -30.87 -8.22
CA ARG A 96 -6.00 -30.34 -7.01
C ARG A 96 -5.05 -29.43 -6.22
N PHE A 97 -3.82 -29.88 -6.02
CA PHE A 97 -2.77 -29.11 -5.34
C PHE A 97 -2.53 -27.74 -5.99
N ILE A 98 -2.39 -27.69 -7.31
CA ILE A 98 -2.18 -26.42 -8.03
C ILE A 98 -3.39 -25.51 -7.89
N ARG A 99 -4.61 -26.04 -8.00
CA ARG A 99 -5.82 -25.23 -7.86
C ARG A 99 -5.93 -24.61 -6.47
N GLU A 100 -5.67 -25.38 -5.42
CA GLU A 100 -5.67 -24.89 -4.04
C GLU A 100 -4.55 -23.86 -3.83
N GLY A 101 -3.35 -24.12 -4.34
CA GLY A 101 -2.21 -23.20 -4.28
C GLY A 101 -2.48 -21.87 -4.99
N LEU A 102 -2.99 -21.89 -6.23
CA LEU A 102 -3.34 -20.68 -6.98
C LEU A 102 -4.47 -19.90 -6.31
N LYS A 103 -5.48 -20.59 -5.75
CA LYS A 103 -6.53 -19.93 -4.98
C LYS A 103 -5.93 -19.20 -3.77
N GLN A 104 -5.04 -19.85 -3.03
CA GLN A 104 -4.38 -19.26 -1.88
C GLN A 104 -3.55 -18.03 -2.28
N VAL A 105 -2.72 -18.13 -3.33
CA VAL A 105 -1.92 -17.01 -3.84
C VAL A 105 -2.81 -15.83 -4.23
N ASN A 106 -3.89 -16.08 -4.95
CA ASN A 106 -4.81 -15.02 -5.36
C ASN A 106 -5.52 -14.37 -4.15
N THR A 107 -5.94 -15.16 -3.15
CA THR A 107 -6.55 -14.64 -1.92
C THR A 107 -5.57 -13.78 -1.12
N GLU A 108 -4.33 -14.24 -0.95
CA GLU A 108 -3.29 -13.48 -0.24
C GLU A 108 -2.96 -12.16 -0.95
N ALA A 109 -2.79 -12.19 -2.27
CA ALA A 109 -2.58 -10.99 -3.07
C ALA A 109 -3.74 -9.99 -2.92
N GLN A 110 -4.99 -10.48 -2.95
CA GLN A 110 -6.17 -9.63 -2.78
C GLN A 110 -6.22 -9.00 -1.39
N VAL A 111 -5.89 -9.75 -0.34
CA VAL A 111 -5.83 -9.22 1.04
C VAL A 111 -4.79 -8.11 1.14
N MET A 112 -3.57 -8.32 0.63
CA MET A 112 -2.52 -7.31 0.64
C MET A 112 -2.91 -6.04 -0.14
N ILE A 113 -3.56 -6.19 -1.29
CA ILE A 113 -4.11 -5.07 -2.08
C ILE A 113 -5.09 -4.25 -1.26
N ASN A 114 -6.02 -4.92 -0.56
CA ASN A 114 -7.03 -4.24 0.24
C ASN A 114 -6.43 -3.55 1.47
N GLU A 115 -5.47 -4.20 2.15
CA GLU A 115 -4.76 -3.63 3.31
C GLU A 115 -4.00 -2.35 2.92
N ALA A 116 -3.22 -2.40 1.84
CA ALA A 116 -2.51 -1.23 1.34
C ALA A 116 -3.47 -0.11 0.92
N ALA A 117 -4.54 -0.44 0.19
CA ALA A 117 -5.53 0.55 -0.24
C ALA A 117 -6.22 1.24 0.95
N ASN A 118 -6.61 0.47 1.97
CA ASN A 118 -7.25 1.01 3.17
C ASN A 118 -6.32 1.96 3.93
N GLY A 119 -5.06 1.58 4.15
CA GLY A 119 -4.09 2.43 4.82
C GLY A 119 -3.82 3.73 4.03
N LEU A 120 -3.70 3.64 2.70
CA LEU A 120 -3.56 4.80 1.83
C LEU A 120 -4.79 5.73 1.88
N ILE A 121 -6.00 5.17 1.89
CA ILE A 121 -7.24 5.95 2.05
C ILE A 121 -7.25 6.69 3.39
N THR A 122 -6.82 6.05 4.48
CA THR A 122 -6.70 6.69 5.79
C THR A 122 -5.73 7.87 5.74
N ILE A 123 -4.54 7.68 5.18
CA ILE A 123 -3.56 8.76 4.98
C ILE A 123 -4.18 9.92 4.18
N ALA A 124 -4.83 9.61 3.04
CA ALA A 124 -5.43 10.64 2.20
C ALA A 124 -6.53 11.44 2.91
N LYS A 125 -7.35 10.80 3.76
CA LYS A 125 -8.35 11.49 4.58
C LYS A 125 -7.72 12.49 5.55
N HIS A 126 -6.65 12.09 6.25
CA HIS A 126 -5.96 12.97 7.19
C HIS A 126 -5.22 14.10 6.48
N LEU A 127 -4.57 13.85 5.35
CA LEU A 127 -3.95 14.90 4.53
C LEU A 127 -4.99 15.94 4.09
N LYS A 128 -6.17 15.49 3.65
CA LYS A 128 -7.26 16.39 3.28
C LYS A 128 -7.73 17.22 4.48
N ALA A 129 -7.93 16.60 5.65
CA ALA A 129 -8.33 17.30 6.86
C ALA A 129 -7.32 18.38 7.28
N LEU A 130 -6.02 18.07 7.22
CA LEU A 130 -4.95 19.04 7.47
C LEU A 130 -4.97 20.20 6.48
N LEU A 131 -5.10 19.90 5.17
CA LEU A 131 -5.18 20.92 4.13
C LEU A 131 -6.40 21.84 4.27
N GLU A 132 -7.54 21.30 4.73
CA GLU A 132 -8.76 22.08 4.99
C GLU A 132 -8.62 22.93 6.25
N ASP A 133 -8.06 22.38 7.32
CA ASP A 133 -7.83 23.09 8.57
C ASP A 133 -6.86 24.26 8.40
N ARG A 134 -5.83 24.08 7.58
CA ARG A 134 -4.83 25.09 7.29
C ARG A 134 -5.38 26.33 6.57
N LYS A 135 -6.51 26.19 5.88
CA LYS A 135 -7.19 27.33 5.20
C LYS A 135 -8.00 28.18 6.16
N LYS A 136 -8.25 27.71 7.39
CA LYS A 136 -8.96 28.49 8.40
C LYS A 136 -8.08 29.63 8.88
N THR A 137 -8.71 30.70 9.36
CA THR A 137 -8.00 31.83 9.98
C THR A 137 -7.11 31.39 11.14
N ASN A 138 -7.57 30.40 11.92
CA ASN A 138 -6.82 29.77 13.00
C ASN A 138 -6.85 28.24 12.78
N PRO A 139 -5.80 27.65 12.20
CA PRO A 139 -5.64 26.20 12.14
C PRO A 139 -5.46 25.61 13.54
N GLU A 140 -6.10 24.49 13.82
CA GLU A 140 -6.18 23.89 15.15
C GLU A 140 -5.63 22.46 15.20
N LEU A 141 -5.52 21.75 14.08
CA LEU A 141 -5.08 20.34 14.09
C LEU A 141 -3.59 20.18 14.38
N LEU A 142 -2.76 21.03 13.77
CA LEU A 142 -1.32 21.11 14.00
C LEU A 142 -0.96 22.51 14.48
N LEU A 143 -0.31 22.57 15.64
CA LEU A 143 -0.03 23.83 16.34
C LEU A 143 1.29 24.49 15.90
N ASN A 144 2.14 23.77 15.18
CA ASN A 144 3.50 24.20 14.84
C ASN A 144 3.81 24.19 13.33
N TRP A 145 2.86 24.63 12.51
CA TRP A 145 3.04 24.70 11.05
C TRP A 145 4.34 25.41 10.60
N LYS A 146 4.73 26.50 11.29
CA LYS A 146 5.98 27.22 10.97
C LYS A 146 7.23 26.35 11.14
N GLU A 147 7.26 25.49 12.16
CA GLU A 147 8.38 24.56 12.40
C GLU A 147 8.42 23.46 11.33
N ILE A 148 7.24 22.95 10.92
CA ILE A 148 7.11 21.95 9.87
C ILE A 148 7.57 22.50 8.52
N GLU A 149 7.16 23.74 8.18
CA GLU A 149 7.58 24.40 6.96
C GLU A 149 9.07 24.69 6.92
N ALA A 150 9.64 25.17 8.03
CA ALA A 150 11.08 25.43 8.12
C ALA A 150 11.94 24.16 8.00
N ALA A 151 11.37 22.99 8.30
CA ALA A 151 12.03 21.70 8.18
C ALA A 151 11.92 21.08 6.77
N GLY A 152 11.03 21.59 5.91
CA GLY A 152 10.84 21.11 4.55
C GLY A 152 11.57 21.98 3.53
N GLU A 153 12.03 21.36 2.44
CA GLU A 153 12.66 22.09 1.32
C GLU A 153 11.64 22.78 0.40
N GLU A 154 10.45 22.19 0.29
CA GLU A 154 9.36 22.67 -0.55
C GLU A 154 8.10 23.01 0.27
N PRO A 155 7.19 23.86 -0.25
CA PRO A 155 5.94 24.18 0.44
C PRO A 155 5.11 22.94 0.79
N ILE A 156 4.91 22.72 2.09
CA ILE A 156 4.26 21.50 2.61
C ILE A 156 2.86 21.27 2.02
N ASP A 157 2.11 22.33 1.74
CA ASP A 157 0.78 22.22 1.11
C ASP A 157 0.83 21.61 -0.28
N GLN A 158 1.81 22.03 -1.09
CA GLN A 158 1.95 21.52 -2.45
C GLN A 158 2.30 20.03 -2.40
N ARG A 159 3.18 19.63 -1.49
CA ARG A 159 3.55 18.23 -1.28
C ARG A 159 2.37 17.40 -0.78
N MET A 160 1.62 17.89 0.22
CA MET A 160 0.41 17.21 0.72
C MET A 160 -0.66 17.07 -0.37
N ILE A 161 -0.87 18.09 -1.19
CA ILE A 161 -1.80 18.05 -2.33
C ILE A 161 -1.33 17.03 -3.38
N ALA A 162 -0.04 17.02 -3.72
CA ALA A 162 0.53 16.08 -4.68
C ALA A 162 0.35 14.63 -4.21
N ILE A 163 0.69 14.35 -2.94
CA ILE A 163 0.50 13.04 -2.32
C ILE A 163 -0.98 12.64 -2.31
N TYR A 164 -1.87 13.52 -1.84
CA TYR A 164 -3.30 13.25 -1.80
C TYR A 164 -3.85 12.87 -3.19
N LYS A 165 -3.51 13.64 -4.23
CA LYS A 165 -3.93 13.36 -5.62
C LYS A 165 -3.36 12.05 -6.13
N ARG A 166 -2.08 11.77 -5.85
CA ARG A 166 -1.41 10.55 -6.29
C ARG A 166 -2.01 9.31 -5.64
N ILE A 167 -2.28 9.36 -4.33
CA ILE A 167 -2.98 8.29 -3.60
C ILE A 167 -4.37 8.06 -4.20
N HIS A 168 -5.14 9.12 -4.43
CA HIS A 168 -6.48 9.00 -4.98
C HIS A 168 -6.47 8.33 -6.36
N ALA A 169 -5.60 8.78 -7.27
CA ALA A 169 -5.46 8.19 -8.60
C ALA A 169 -5.03 6.72 -8.52
N PHE A 170 -4.10 6.39 -7.63
CA PHE A 170 -3.65 5.01 -7.43
C PHE A 170 -4.76 4.10 -6.89
N VAL A 171 -5.50 4.54 -5.86
CA VAL A 171 -6.64 3.78 -5.30
C VAL A 171 -7.71 3.54 -6.36
N GLN A 172 -8.01 4.53 -7.22
CA GLN A 172 -8.94 4.35 -8.33
C GLN A 172 -8.45 3.31 -9.34
N LEU A 173 -7.16 3.34 -9.71
CA LEU A 173 -6.54 2.34 -10.58
C LEU A 173 -6.67 0.94 -9.99
N MET A 174 -6.43 0.78 -8.69
CA MET A 174 -6.58 -0.51 -8.01
C MET A 174 -8.03 -1.00 -8.02
N GLN A 175 -9.00 -0.13 -7.79
CA GLN A 175 -10.42 -0.47 -7.85
C GLN A 175 -10.86 -0.97 -9.23
N MET A 176 -10.27 -0.43 -10.32
CA MET A 176 -10.54 -0.92 -11.67
C MET A 176 -10.06 -2.36 -11.89
N HIS A 177 -8.93 -2.74 -11.28
CA HIS A 177 -8.33 -4.07 -11.43
C HIS A 177 -8.87 -5.10 -10.43
N VAL A 178 -9.56 -4.67 -9.37
CA VAL A 178 -10.24 -5.56 -8.41
C VAL A 178 -11.67 -5.87 -8.84
N ARG A 179 -12.29 -5.02 -9.68
CA ARG A 179 -13.66 -5.23 -10.22
C ARG A 179 -13.70 -5.97 -11.56
N SER A 180 -12.55 -6.23 -12.18
CA SER A 180 -12.39 -6.89 -13.48
C SER A 180 -12.23 -8.40 -13.37
#